data_AF-K1ST93-F1
#
_entry.id   AF-K1ST93-F1
#
_cell.length_a   1.000
_cell.length_b   1.000
_cell.length_c   1.000
_cell.angle_alpha   90.00
_cell.angle_beta   90.00
_cell.angle_gamma   90.00
#
_symmetry.space_group_name_H-M   'P 1'
#
loop_
_entity.id
_entity.type
_entity.pdbx_description
1 polymer ?
#
loop_
_entity_poly.entity_id
_entity_poly.type
_entity_poly.pdbx_seq_one_letter_code
_entity_poly.pdbx_strand_id
1 'polypeptide(L)'
;KVRITGKGRCNVTNARPPEEFAGQVRTNAEFFSTAFAEFNNRATIRFFERLGVKLDVERGERVFPRSGKAWDIANALLEYCVDNGVKIVYDTRVTEIMTLNGRVFGVRYRNKRGFERKEECPRVIVATGGVSYPATGSTGDGYVFAADTGHAVEPVRPSLTPLVSSCLWIKNMNGLL
;
A
#
# COMPACT_ATOMS: atom_id res chain seq x y z
N LYS A 1 6.26 -4.00 -0.53
CA LYS A 1 5.60 -4.56 0.68
C LYS A 1 4.75 -5.80 0.43
N VAL A 2 3.93 -5.87 -0.64
CA VAL A 2 3.05 -7.03 -0.91
C VAL A 2 3.77 -8.38 -0.76
N ARG A 3 4.95 -8.53 -1.39
CA ARG A 3 5.75 -9.78 -1.34
C ARG A 3 6.21 -10.24 0.04
N ILE A 4 6.24 -9.36 1.05
CA ILE A 4 6.70 -9.69 2.41
C ILE A 4 5.56 -9.72 3.44
N THR A 5 4.35 -9.26 3.09
CA THR A 5 3.22 -9.23 4.03
C THR A 5 2.71 -10.64 4.34
N GLY A 6 2.11 -10.82 5.52
CA GLY A 6 1.61 -12.12 5.97
C GLY A 6 2.70 -13.20 6.01
N LYS A 7 3.93 -12.85 6.39
CA LYS A 7 5.10 -13.74 6.37
C LYS A 7 5.38 -14.32 4.98
N GLY A 8 5.25 -13.49 3.93
CA GLY A 8 5.44 -13.91 2.54
C GLY A 8 4.23 -14.65 1.92
N ARG A 9 3.11 -14.76 2.65
CA ARG A 9 1.88 -15.39 2.15
C ARG A 9 0.86 -14.40 1.59
N CYS A 10 0.93 -13.13 1.99
CA CYS A 10 -0.04 -12.08 1.69
C CYS A 10 -1.44 -12.35 2.23
N ASN A 11 -1.76 -11.77 3.39
CA ASN A 11 -3.15 -11.63 3.84
C ASN A 11 -3.78 -10.50 3.01
N VAL A 12 -4.43 -10.85 1.90
CA VAL A 12 -4.84 -9.89 0.86
C VAL A 12 -6.07 -9.07 1.25
N THR A 13 -7.00 -9.69 1.98
CA THR A 13 -8.22 -9.05 2.49
C THR A 13 -8.84 -9.88 3.63
N ASN A 14 -10.07 -9.56 4.02
CA ASN A 14 -10.81 -10.31 5.03
C ASN A 14 -12.24 -10.64 4.50
N ALA A 15 -12.74 -11.85 4.75
CA ALA A 15 -13.97 -12.39 4.17
C ALA A 15 -15.26 -12.07 4.97
N ARG A 16 -15.15 -11.31 6.06
CA ARG A 16 -16.32 -10.79 6.81
C ARG A 16 -17.34 -10.08 5.90
N PRO A 17 -18.61 -9.97 6.31
CA PRO A 17 -19.58 -9.11 5.65
C PRO A 17 -18.99 -7.70 5.37
N PRO A 18 -19.27 -7.09 4.21
CA PRO A 18 -18.68 -5.80 3.84
C PRO A 18 -18.89 -4.70 4.88
N GLU A 19 -20.06 -4.63 5.54
CA GLU A 19 -20.30 -3.63 6.59
C GLU A 19 -19.40 -3.88 7.81
N GLU A 20 -19.25 -5.14 8.22
CA GLU A 20 -18.40 -5.51 9.36
C GLU A 20 -16.91 -5.26 9.06
N PHE A 21 -16.48 -5.53 7.82
CA PHE A 21 -15.14 -5.22 7.33
C PHE A 21 -14.87 -3.72 7.36
N ALA A 22 -15.78 -2.91 6.80
CA ALA A 22 -15.68 -1.45 6.81
C ALA A 22 -15.60 -0.91 8.25
N GLY A 23 -16.37 -1.48 9.18
CA GLY A 23 -16.33 -1.15 10.61
C GLY A 23 -15.00 -1.45 11.32
N GLN A 24 -14.07 -2.20 10.70
CA GLN A 24 -12.73 -2.40 11.26
C GLN A 24 -11.76 -1.25 10.98
N VAL A 25 -12.10 -0.31 10.08
CA VAL A 25 -11.31 0.89 9.84
C VAL A 25 -11.52 1.86 11.01
N ARG A 26 -10.48 2.04 11.84
CA ARG A 26 -10.60 2.78 13.11
C ARG A 26 -10.55 4.30 12.96
N THR A 27 -9.87 4.79 11.93
CA THR A 27 -9.64 6.22 11.73
C THR A 27 -10.19 6.61 10.36
N ASN A 28 -10.99 7.68 10.32
CA ASN A 28 -11.57 8.23 9.09
C ASN A 28 -12.36 7.18 8.27
N ALA A 29 -13.13 6.30 8.92
CA ALA A 29 -13.85 5.23 8.24
C ALA A 29 -14.82 5.76 7.16
N GLU A 30 -15.52 6.86 7.45
CA GLU A 30 -16.47 7.48 6.52
C GLU A 30 -15.84 7.94 5.21
N PHE A 31 -14.55 8.34 5.23
CA PHE A 31 -13.80 8.72 4.03
C PHE A 31 -13.75 7.57 3.00
N PHE A 32 -13.76 6.32 3.47
CA PHE A 32 -13.69 5.14 2.61
C PHE A 32 -15.06 4.64 2.15
N SER A 33 -16.17 5.26 2.58
CA SER A 33 -17.53 4.79 2.28
C SER A 33 -17.78 4.63 0.78
N THR A 34 -17.50 5.67 -0.02
CA THR A 34 -17.61 5.62 -1.49
C THR A 34 -16.70 4.56 -2.09
N ALA A 35 -15.45 4.48 -1.64
CA ALA A 35 -14.49 3.51 -2.16
C ALA A 35 -14.92 2.05 -1.87
N PHE A 36 -15.48 1.78 -0.69
CA PHE A 36 -16.00 0.46 -0.36
C PHE A 36 -17.34 0.15 -1.05
N ALA A 37 -18.16 1.16 -1.34
CA ALA A 37 -19.36 0.95 -2.16
C ALA A 37 -18.99 0.48 -3.57
N GLU A 38 -17.98 1.10 -4.19
CA GLU A 38 -17.50 0.76 -5.54
C GLU A 38 -16.64 -0.53 -5.55
N PHE A 39 -15.80 -0.73 -4.54
CA PHE A 39 -14.84 -1.83 -4.48
C PHE A 39 -14.55 -2.30 -3.04
N ASN A 40 -15.41 -3.18 -2.50
CA ASN A 40 -15.23 -3.78 -1.17
C ASN A 40 -14.33 -5.03 -1.16
N ASN A 41 -14.15 -5.60 0.03
CA ASN A 41 -13.42 -6.85 0.28
C ASN A 41 -13.91 -8.04 -0.58
N ARG A 42 -15.21 -8.19 -0.80
CA ARG A 42 -15.74 -9.24 -1.67
C ARG A 42 -15.40 -8.99 -3.15
N ALA A 43 -15.39 -7.73 -3.58
CA ALA A 43 -14.92 -7.35 -4.91
C ALA A 43 -13.42 -7.65 -5.08
N THR A 44 -12.60 -7.41 -4.05
CA THR A 44 -11.18 -7.79 -4.02
C THR A 44 -10.98 -9.30 -4.21
N ILE A 45 -11.74 -10.14 -3.51
CA ILE A 45 -11.67 -11.60 -3.68
C ILE A 45 -11.97 -11.98 -5.13
N ARG A 46 -13.11 -11.53 -5.66
CA ARG A 46 -13.51 -11.81 -7.04
C ARG A 46 -12.51 -11.29 -8.06
N PHE A 47 -11.88 -10.15 -7.79
CA PHE A 47 -10.88 -9.55 -8.68
C PHE A 47 -9.68 -10.48 -8.84
N PHE A 48 -9.07 -10.93 -7.74
CA PHE A 48 -7.93 -11.84 -7.81
C PHE A 48 -8.29 -13.22 -8.38
N GLU A 49 -9.47 -13.74 -8.08
CA GLU A 49 -9.93 -15.00 -8.67
C GLU A 49 -10.11 -14.90 -10.19
N ARG A 50 -10.57 -13.75 -10.71
CA ARG A 50 -10.63 -13.49 -12.16
C ARG A 50 -9.25 -13.37 -12.80
N LEU A 51 -8.24 -12.91 -12.06
CA LEU A 51 -6.84 -12.92 -12.49
C LEU A 51 -6.16 -14.29 -12.31
N GLY A 52 -6.92 -15.35 -12.01
CA GLY A 52 -6.41 -16.71 -11.89
C GLY A 52 -5.78 -17.05 -10.54
N VAL A 53 -5.76 -16.11 -9.58
CA VAL A 53 -5.24 -16.38 -8.22
C VAL A 53 -6.35 -16.94 -7.35
N LYS A 54 -6.32 -18.25 -7.10
CA LYS A 54 -7.23 -18.90 -6.15
C LYS A 54 -6.94 -18.44 -4.72
N LEU A 55 -7.99 -18.15 -3.97
CA LEU A 55 -7.92 -17.66 -2.61
C LEU A 55 -8.58 -18.64 -1.63
N ASP A 56 -8.00 -18.79 -0.44
CA ASP A 56 -8.56 -19.57 0.65
C ASP A 56 -8.82 -18.65 1.85
N VAL A 57 -9.90 -18.94 2.58
CA VAL A 57 -10.26 -18.25 3.83
C VAL A 57 -9.74 -19.06 5.02
N GLU A 58 -8.98 -18.40 5.88
CA GLU A 58 -8.39 -18.96 7.09
C GLU A 58 -9.04 -18.39 8.36
N ARG A 59 -8.63 -18.93 9.51
CA ARG A 59 -9.02 -18.44 10.84
C ARG A 59 -9.03 -16.91 10.93
N GLY A 60 -10.15 -16.40 11.43
CA GLY A 60 -10.41 -14.96 11.57
C GLY A 60 -10.85 -14.29 10.27
N GLU A 61 -11.41 -15.05 9.33
CA GLU A 61 -11.82 -14.60 8.00
C GLU A 61 -10.67 -14.01 7.17
N ARG A 62 -9.42 -14.39 7.46
CA ARG A 62 -8.26 -13.86 6.73
C ARG A 62 -8.14 -14.55 5.38
N VAL A 63 -7.88 -13.79 4.32
CA VAL A 63 -7.86 -14.34 2.96
C VAL A 63 -6.42 -14.38 2.45
N PHE A 64 -6.00 -15.55 1.98
CA PHE A 64 -4.66 -15.78 1.44
C PHE A 64 -4.74 -16.43 0.04
N PRO A 65 -3.73 -16.23 -0.83
CA PRO A 65 -3.58 -17.07 -2.02
C PRO A 65 -3.42 -18.54 -1.60
N ARG A 66 -4.13 -19.44 -2.28
CA ARG A 66 -4.13 -20.89 -2.02
C ARG A 66 -2.71 -21.48 -2.06
N SER A 67 -1.85 -20.95 -2.93
CA SER A 67 -0.44 -21.35 -3.01
C SER A 67 0.37 -21.01 -1.76
N GLY A 68 -0.15 -20.14 -0.90
CA GLY A 68 0.57 -19.55 0.23
C GLY A 68 1.68 -18.59 -0.18
N LYS A 69 1.73 -18.11 -1.44
CA LYS A 69 2.79 -17.24 -1.94
C LYS A 69 2.27 -15.84 -2.25
N ALA A 70 2.81 -14.84 -1.56
CA ALA A 70 2.54 -13.42 -1.84
C ALA A 70 2.96 -12.98 -3.24
N TRP A 71 3.84 -13.75 -3.89
CA TRP A 71 4.27 -13.52 -5.25
C TRP A 71 3.13 -13.63 -6.25
N ASP A 72 2.18 -14.55 -6.05
CA ASP A 72 1.05 -14.73 -6.96
C ASP A 72 0.19 -13.47 -7.01
N ILE A 73 -0.03 -12.83 -5.85
CA ILE A 73 -0.75 -11.55 -5.74
C ILE A 73 0.02 -10.44 -6.45
N ALA A 74 1.33 -10.34 -6.20
CA ALA A 74 2.16 -9.29 -6.79
C ALA A 74 2.29 -9.42 -8.32
N ASN A 75 2.41 -10.64 -8.82
CA ASN A 75 2.54 -10.93 -10.25
C ASN A 75 1.21 -10.73 -10.96
N ALA A 76 0.09 -11.19 -10.38
CA ALA A 76 -1.23 -10.94 -10.96
C ALA A 76 -1.53 -9.44 -11.13
N LEU A 77 -1.15 -8.60 -10.16
CA LEU A 77 -1.28 -7.13 -10.30
C LEU A 77 -0.36 -6.56 -11.39
N LEU A 78 0.87 -7.07 -11.49
CA LEU A 78 1.84 -6.64 -12.49
C LEU A 78 1.36 -7.00 -13.90
N GLU A 79 0.95 -8.25 -14.11
CA GLU A 79 0.41 -8.77 -15.37
C GLU A 79 -0.85 -7.99 -15.75
N TYR A 80 -1.79 -7.80 -14.82
CA TYR A 80 -2.98 -6.98 -15.06
C TYR A 80 -2.64 -5.56 -15.54
N CYS A 81 -1.64 -4.91 -14.95
CA CYS A 81 -1.17 -3.61 -15.43
C CYS A 81 -0.61 -3.68 -16.87
N VAL A 82 0.26 -4.66 -17.14
CA VAL A 82 0.89 -4.84 -18.46
C VAL A 82 -0.14 -5.13 -19.54
N ASP A 83 -1.09 -6.04 -19.26
CA ASP A 83 -2.17 -6.42 -20.19
C ASP A 83 -3.10 -5.25 -20.51
N ASN A 84 -3.19 -4.27 -19.62
CA ASN A 84 -3.94 -3.03 -19.83
C ASN A 84 -3.07 -1.87 -20.36
N GLY A 85 -1.85 -2.14 -20.83
CA GLY A 85 -0.99 -1.16 -21.48
C GLY A 85 -0.30 -0.17 -20.53
N VAL A 86 -0.26 -0.45 -19.23
CA VAL A 86 0.42 0.41 -18.26
C VAL A 86 1.94 0.32 -18.43
N LYS A 87 2.59 1.46 -18.65
CA LYS A 87 4.06 1.56 -18.67
C LYS A 87 4.60 1.65 -17.24
N ILE A 88 5.39 0.66 -16.84
CA ILE A 88 6.03 0.63 -15.52
C ILE A 88 7.51 0.94 -15.69
N VAL A 89 8.00 1.94 -14.93
CA VAL A 89 9.40 2.36 -14.96
C VAL A 89 9.99 2.20 -13.57
N TYR A 90 10.85 1.19 -13.42
CA TYR A 90 11.58 0.94 -12.17
C TYR A 90 12.82 1.84 -12.04
N ASP A 91 13.47 1.78 -10.88
CA ASP A 91 14.66 2.55 -10.53
C ASP A 91 14.56 4.04 -10.88
N THR A 92 13.37 4.59 -10.63
CA THR A 92 12.96 5.93 -11.02
C THR A 92 12.27 6.58 -9.82
N ARG A 93 13.01 7.40 -9.09
CA ARG A 93 12.49 8.09 -7.91
C ARG A 93 11.92 9.44 -8.32
N VAL A 94 10.63 9.63 -8.15
CA VAL A 94 9.99 10.95 -8.26
C VAL A 94 10.52 11.85 -7.15
N THR A 95 10.90 13.07 -7.49
CA THR A 95 11.47 14.06 -6.56
C THR A 95 10.58 15.29 -6.39
N GLU A 96 9.65 15.54 -7.32
CA GLU A 96 8.78 16.73 -7.30
C GLU A 96 7.49 16.46 -8.10
N ILE A 97 6.36 16.94 -7.59
CA ILE A 97 5.14 17.13 -8.39
C ILE A 97 5.16 18.56 -8.90
N MET A 98 5.21 18.72 -10.22
CA MET A 98 5.33 20.02 -10.86
C MET A 98 3.95 20.67 -10.99
N THR A 99 3.81 21.88 -10.47
CA THR A 99 2.56 22.65 -10.50
C THR A 99 2.75 24.03 -11.14
N LEU A 100 1.75 24.48 -11.89
CA LEU A 100 1.69 25.80 -12.50
C LEU A 100 0.27 26.34 -12.37
N ASN A 101 0.11 27.56 -11.87
CA ASN A 101 -1.20 28.19 -11.62
C ASN A 101 -2.15 27.29 -10.80
N GLY A 102 -1.62 26.62 -9.76
CA GLY A 102 -2.39 25.73 -8.89
C GLY A 102 -2.83 24.41 -9.54
N ARG A 103 -2.29 24.06 -10.71
CA ARG A 103 -2.59 22.80 -11.41
C ARG A 103 -1.34 21.97 -11.61
N VAL A 104 -1.46 20.66 -11.45
CA VAL A 104 -0.40 19.72 -11.80
C VAL A 104 -0.22 19.70 -13.31
N PHE A 105 1.03 19.70 -13.76
CA PHE A 105 1.36 19.53 -15.18
C PHE A 105 2.48 18.50 -15.43
N GLY A 106 3.01 17.86 -14.38
CA GLY A 106 3.99 16.80 -14.54
C GLY A 106 4.66 16.39 -13.24
N VAL A 107 5.70 15.56 -13.39
CA VAL A 107 6.58 15.12 -12.31
C VAL A 107 8.03 15.25 -12.71
N ARG A 108 8.88 15.54 -11.72
CA ARG A 108 10.34 15.42 -11.85
C ARG A 108 10.79 14.13 -11.21
N TYR A 109 11.76 13.47 -11.81
CA TYR A 109 12.31 12.24 -11.27
C TYR A 109 13.80 12.09 -11.55
N ARG A 110 14.45 11.28 -10.72
CA ARG A 110 15.84 10.87 -10.90
C ARG A 110 15.88 9.39 -11.26
N ASN A 111 16.57 9.05 -12.35
CA ASN A 111 16.78 7.66 -12.74
C ASN A 111 17.96 7.02 -11.98
N LYS A 112 18.16 5.72 -12.16
CA LYS A 112 19.28 4.97 -11.55
C LYS A 112 20.68 5.52 -11.80
N ARG A 113 20.88 6.29 -12.87
CA ARG A 113 22.18 6.91 -13.20
C ARG A 113 22.36 8.28 -12.52
N GLY A 114 21.37 8.75 -11.77
CA GLY A 114 21.40 10.05 -11.09
C GLY A 114 20.92 11.22 -11.96
N PHE A 115 20.56 10.99 -13.22
CA PHE A 115 20.07 12.05 -14.09
C PHE A 115 18.64 12.45 -13.72
N GLU A 116 18.44 13.76 -13.63
CA GLU A 116 17.13 14.36 -13.47
C GLU A 116 16.40 14.42 -14.82
N ARG A 117 15.11 14.08 -14.81
CA ARG A 117 14.20 14.14 -15.95
C ARG A 117 12.85 14.68 -15.50
N LYS A 118 12.04 15.06 -16.49
CA LYS A 118 10.68 15.55 -16.31
C LYS A 118 9.75 14.74 -17.21
N GLU A 119 8.57 14.41 -16.70
CA GLU A 119 7.49 13.81 -17.46
C GLU A 119 6.26 14.71 -17.30
N GLU A 120 5.71 15.19 -18.41
CA GLU A 120 4.50 16.01 -18.40
C GLU A 120 3.26 15.14 -18.34
N CYS A 121 2.36 15.45 -17.42
CA CYS A 121 1.07 14.77 -17.30
C CYS A 121 0.03 15.66 -16.59
N PRO A 122 -1.24 15.60 -17.01
CA PRO A 122 -2.29 16.46 -16.45
C PRO A 122 -2.79 15.96 -15.08
N ARG A 123 -2.44 14.73 -14.68
CA ARG A 123 -2.90 14.11 -13.44
C ARG A 123 -1.80 13.25 -12.83
N VAL A 124 -1.65 13.34 -11.52
CA VAL A 124 -0.71 12.54 -10.73
C VAL A 124 -1.47 11.86 -9.60
N ILE A 125 -1.25 10.55 -9.42
CA ILE A 125 -1.77 9.78 -8.30
C ILE A 125 -0.59 9.44 -7.38
N VAL A 126 -0.66 9.88 -6.12
CA VAL A 126 0.39 9.60 -5.12
C VAL A 126 0.07 8.30 -4.40
N ALA A 127 0.85 7.25 -4.69
CA ALA A 127 0.71 5.91 -4.10
C ALA A 127 2.01 5.40 -3.45
N THR A 128 2.79 6.29 -2.83
CA THR A 128 4.14 6.00 -2.29
C THR A 128 4.15 5.24 -0.96
N GLY A 129 2.99 4.97 -0.37
CA GLY A 129 2.86 4.39 0.97
C GLY A 129 3.30 5.34 2.09
N GLY A 130 3.44 4.80 3.31
CA GLY A 130 3.85 5.54 4.50
C GLY A 130 5.36 5.47 4.79
N VAL A 131 5.73 5.42 6.08
CA VAL A 131 7.14 5.41 6.55
C VAL A 131 7.59 4.11 7.24
N SER A 132 6.71 3.11 7.38
CA SER A 132 7.09 1.81 7.95
C SER A 132 7.96 1.00 6.98
N TYR A 133 8.88 0.16 7.46
CA TYR A 133 9.77 -0.65 6.59
C TYR A 133 10.44 0.17 5.45
N PRO A 134 11.23 1.21 5.76
CA PRO A 134 11.81 2.10 4.74
C PRO A 134 12.72 1.37 3.74
N ALA A 135 13.35 0.26 4.14
CA ALA A 135 14.11 -0.61 3.24
C ALA A 135 13.28 -1.18 2.06
N THR A 136 11.94 -1.10 2.14
CA THR A 136 11.04 -1.51 1.04
C THR A 136 10.67 -0.37 0.08
N GLY A 137 11.24 0.83 0.27
CA GLY A 137 11.04 2.01 -0.57
C GLY A 137 9.99 3.00 -0.07
N SER A 138 9.27 2.69 1.02
CA SER A 138 8.29 3.61 1.61
C SER A 138 8.98 4.55 2.61
N THR A 139 9.46 5.68 2.12
CA THR A 139 10.32 6.65 2.81
C THR A 139 9.61 7.92 3.25
N GLY A 140 8.30 8.03 3.00
CA GLY A 140 7.51 9.21 3.33
C GLY A 140 7.49 10.31 2.25
N ASP A 141 8.03 10.05 1.06
CA ASP A 141 8.08 11.02 -0.05
C ASP A 141 6.69 11.60 -0.38
N GLY A 142 5.62 10.80 -0.30
CA GLY A 142 4.25 11.27 -0.54
C GLY A 142 3.73 12.30 0.45
N TYR A 143 4.23 12.32 1.69
CA TYR A 143 3.88 13.36 2.66
C TYR A 143 4.50 14.71 2.28
N VAL A 144 5.74 14.67 1.78
CA VAL A 144 6.41 15.86 1.25
C VAL A 144 5.65 16.38 0.04
N PHE A 145 5.29 15.51 -0.91
CA PHE A 145 4.50 15.90 -2.07
C PHE A 145 3.15 16.53 -1.70
N ALA A 146 2.46 15.98 -0.69
CA ALA A 146 1.21 16.53 -0.20
C ALA A 146 1.42 17.94 0.39
N ALA A 147 2.44 18.14 1.24
CA ALA A 147 2.75 19.44 1.83
C ALA A 147 3.13 20.48 0.76
N ASP A 148 4.00 20.11 -0.19
CA ASP A 148 4.46 20.98 -1.28
C ASP A 148 3.32 21.40 -2.22
N THR A 149 2.26 20.60 -2.29
CA THR A 149 1.04 20.89 -3.08
C THR A 149 -0.06 21.56 -2.25
N GLY A 150 0.24 21.98 -1.01
CA GLY A 150 -0.64 22.79 -0.16
C GLY A 150 -1.59 22.00 0.75
N HIS A 151 -1.43 20.69 0.87
CA HIS A 151 -2.22 19.89 1.81
C HIS A 151 -1.67 19.94 3.23
N ALA A 152 -2.56 19.91 4.23
CA ALA A 152 -2.18 19.66 5.61
C ALA A 152 -1.78 18.19 5.80
N VAL A 153 -0.66 17.96 6.48
CA VAL A 153 -0.15 16.62 6.77
C VAL A 153 -0.19 16.37 8.27
N GLU A 154 -0.99 15.40 8.69
CA GLU A 154 -1.06 14.96 10.09
C GLU A 154 0.26 14.33 10.56
N PRO A 155 0.70 14.59 11.81
CA PRO A 155 1.91 13.98 12.36
C PRO A 155 1.86 12.45 12.31
N VAL A 156 2.86 11.87 11.65
CA VAL A 156 2.96 10.43 11.44
C VAL A 156 3.39 9.73 12.74
N ARG A 157 2.67 8.66 13.11
CA ARG A 157 2.93 7.87 14.32
C ARG A 157 3.05 6.38 13.97
N PRO A 158 3.90 5.61 14.66
CA PRO A 158 3.97 4.17 14.44
C PRO A 158 2.64 3.51 14.86
N SER A 159 2.22 2.51 14.10
CA SER A 159 1.03 1.70 14.38
C SER A 159 1.36 0.24 14.06
N LEU A 160 0.73 -0.69 14.79
CA LEU A 160 1.01 -2.13 14.72
C LEU A 160 2.49 -2.47 14.96
N THR A 161 3.12 -1.73 15.88
CA THR A 161 4.51 -1.96 16.32
C THR A 161 4.54 -2.70 17.66
N PRO A 162 5.58 -3.50 17.95
CA PRO A 162 5.80 -4.01 19.29
C PRO A 162 5.86 -2.89 20.33
N LEU A 163 5.33 -3.15 21.52
CA LEU A 163 5.49 -2.27 22.68
C LEU A 163 6.86 -2.53 23.32
N VAL A 164 7.50 -1.46 23.78
CA VAL A 164 8.79 -1.52 24.48
C VAL A 164 8.54 -1.20 25.95
N SER A 165 9.19 -1.95 26.83
CA SER A 165 9.13 -1.73 28.27
C SER A 165 10.53 -1.67 28.86
N SER A 166 10.70 -0.80 29.86
CA SER A 166 11.93 -0.66 30.64
C SER A 166 12.10 -1.74 31.72
N CYS A 167 11.07 -2.57 31.98
CA CYS A 167 11.14 -3.60 33.01
C CYS A 167 12.14 -4.70 32.64
N LEU A 168 13.18 -4.87 33.46
CA LEU A 168 14.27 -5.81 33.19
C LEU A 168 13.83 -7.27 33.05
N TRP A 169 12.81 -7.69 33.81
CA TRP A 169 12.35 -9.08 33.80
C TRP A 169 11.68 -9.51 32.48
N ILE A 170 11.25 -8.57 31.64
CA ILE A 170 10.68 -8.88 30.32
C ILE A 170 11.71 -9.61 29.44
N LYS A 171 13.00 -9.37 29.63
CA LYS A 171 14.07 -10.13 28.94
C LYS A 171 14.01 -11.63 29.22
N ASN A 172 13.54 -12.02 30.40
CA ASN A 172 13.41 -13.42 30.82
C ASN A 172 12.14 -14.08 30.25
N MET A 173 11.26 -13.31 29.61
CA MET A 173 9.99 -13.79 29.03
C MET A 173 10.07 -13.98 27.51
N ASN A 174 11.25 -13.84 26.91
CA ASN A 174 11.42 -14.01 25.47
C ASN A 174 10.94 -15.41 25.03
N GLY A 175 9.97 -15.44 24.11
CA GLY A 175 9.38 -16.68 23.59
C GLY A 175 8.21 -17.25 24.41
N LEU A 176 7.91 -16.68 25.58
CA LEU A 176 6.72 -17.03 26.39
C LEU A 176 5.53 -16.09 26.15
N LEU A 177 5.80 -14.89 25.62
CA LEU A 177 4.81 -13.86 25.26
C LEU A 177 4.73 -13.67 23.74
#